data_AF-A0A1I3R0M5-F1
#
_entry.id   AF-A0A1I3R0M5-F1
#
_cell.length_a   1.000
_cell.length_b   1.000
_cell.length_c   1.000
_cell.angle_alpha   90.00
_cell.angle_beta   90.00
_cell.angle_gamma   90.00
#
_symmetry.space_group_name_H-M   'P 1'
#
loop_
_entity.id
_entity.type
_entity.pdbx_description
1 polymer ?
#
loop_
_entity_poly.entity_id
_entity_poly.type
_entity_poly.pdbx_seq_one_letter_code
_entity_poly.pdbx_strand_id
1 'polypeptide(L)'
;MRAKTVLTLLCMGLFSLLGVAAQAQTAGSGVHMAQAASSDDLPPPRKRPQTRLRVTPYDGPDGVYPRYNPGPDAVRECSVAYVQEHRPSGTVITPHMSCYWRRG
;
A
#
# COMPACT_ATOMS: atom_id res chain seq x y z
N MET A 1 42.54 -35.14 43.84
CA MET A 1 41.18 -34.59 44.10
C MET A 1 40.83 -33.32 43.31
N ARG A 2 41.71 -32.79 42.43
CA ARG A 2 41.45 -31.53 41.68
C ARG A 2 40.81 -31.69 40.29
N ALA A 3 40.82 -32.90 39.73
CA ALA A 3 40.23 -33.16 38.40
C ALA A 3 38.69 -33.29 38.44
N LYS A 4 38.14 -33.81 39.54
CA LYS A 4 36.68 -33.97 39.71
C LYS A 4 35.95 -32.63 39.82
N THR A 5 36.58 -31.62 40.41
CA THR A 5 35.99 -30.27 40.60
C THR A 5 35.89 -29.47 39.30
N VAL A 6 36.79 -29.70 38.34
CA VAL A 6 36.76 -29.02 37.04
C VAL A 6 35.64 -29.58 36.16
N LEU A 7 35.41 -30.89 36.20
CA LEU A 7 34.35 -31.54 35.43
C LEU A 7 32.95 -31.12 35.91
N THR A 8 32.74 -30.95 37.21
CA THR A 8 31.46 -30.49 37.77
C THR A 8 31.14 -29.04 37.42
N LEU A 9 32.15 -28.17 37.34
CA LEU A 9 31.96 -26.77 36.94
C LEU A 9 31.66 -26.64 35.44
N LEU A 10 32.25 -27.49 34.60
CA LEU A 10 31.99 -27.50 33.16
C LEU A 10 30.54 -27.93 32.84
N CYS A 11 29.99 -28.92 33.56
CA CYS A 11 28.62 -29.39 33.34
C CYS A 11 27.55 -28.39 33.80
N MET A 12 27.80 -27.62 34.87
CA MET A 12 26.86 -26.59 35.35
C MET A 12 26.77 -25.38 34.40
N GLY A 13 27.85 -25.03 33.70
CA GLY A 13 27.84 -23.94 32.71
C GLY A 13 27.12 -24.29 31.40
N LEU A 14 27.13 -25.56 30.99
CA LEU A 14 26.49 -25.99 29.74
C LEU A 14 24.96 -26.04 29.84
N PHE A 15 24.41 -26.26 31.04
CA PHE A 15 22.96 -26.24 31.29
C PHE A 15 22.37 -24.83 31.40
N SER A 16 23.18 -23.80 31.65
CA SER A 16 22.71 -22.40 31.70
C SER A 16 22.40 -21.81 30.32
N LEU A 17 22.81 -22.45 29.23
CA LEU A 17 22.44 -22.05 27.85
C LEU A 17 21.07 -22.59 27.41
N LEU A 18 20.42 -23.47 28.20
CA LEU A 18 19.16 -24.12 27.85
C LEU A 18 17.93 -23.65 28.65
N GLY A 19 18.03 -22.56 29.41
CA GLY A 19 16.85 -21.79 29.86
C GLY A 19 16.73 -20.56 28.97
N VAL A 20 15.65 -20.27 28.26
CA VAL A 20 14.27 -20.20 28.75
C VAL A 20 13.36 -20.43 27.55
N ALA A 21 12.52 -21.47 27.58
CA ALA A 21 11.34 -21.52 26.73
C ALA A 21 10.38 -20.44 27.25
N ALA A 22 10.45 -19.25 26.68
CA ALA A 22 9.48 -18.20 26.94
C ALA A 22 8.12 -18.71 26.42
N GLN A 23 7.29 -19.20 27.32
CA GLN A 23 5.88 -19.42 27.06
C GLN A 23 5.27 -18.04 26.81
N ALA A 24 5.16 -17.67 25.53
CA ALA A 24 4.39 -16.50 25.14
C ALA A 24 2.95 -16.76 25.58
N GLN A 25 2.56 -16.12 26.68
CA GLN A 25 1.17 -16.04 27.09
C GLN A 25 0.48 -15.17 26.04
N THR A 26 -0.09 -15.81 25.03
CA THR A 26 -1.08 -15.17 24.17
C THR A 26 -2.25 -14.82 25.08
N ALA A 27 -2.29 -13.57 25.54
CA ALA A 27 -3.50 -12.98 26.05
C ALA A 27 -4.58 -13.26 25.01
N GLY A 28 -5.61 -14.03 25.38
CA GLY A 28 -6.73 -14.27 24.51
C GLY A 28 -7.26 -12.93 24.07
N SER A 29 -7.04 -12.58 22.79
CA SER A 29 -7.66 -11.43 22.18
C SER A 29 -9.14 -11.74 22.16
N GLY A 30 -9.83 -11.37 23.25
CA GLY A 30 -11.28 -11.38 23.32
C GLY A 30 -11.74 -10.51 22.17
N VAL A 31 -12.26 -11.15 21.13
CA VAL A 31 -12.88 -10.45 20.02
C VAL A 31 -14.14 -9.85 20.61
N HIS A 32 -14.06 -8.60 21.04
CA HIS A 32 -15.24 -7.84 21.40
C HIS A 32 -15.97 -7.55 20.10
N MET A 33 -16.90 -8.44 19.74
CA MET A 33 -17.83 -8.18 18.66
C MET A 33 -18.57 -6.89 19.04
N ALA A 34 -18.38 -5.85 18.23
CA ALA A 34 -19.25 -4.68 18.29
C ALA A 34 -20.63 -5.16 17.86
N GLN A 35 -21.55 -5.26 18.82
CA GLN A 35 -22.94 -5.57 18.52
C GLN A 35 -23.47 -4.45 17.62
N ALA A 36 -23.80 -4.79 16.37
CA ALA A 36 -24.50 -3.87 15.50
C ALA A 36 -25.84 -3.52 16.15
N ALA A 37 -26.05 -2.25 16.48
CA ALA A 37 -27.38 -1.77 16.87
C ALA A 37 -28.36 -2.11 15.74
N SER A 38 -29.54 -2.62 16.09
CA SER A 38 -30.59 -2.90 15.12
C SER A 38 -30.87 -1.64 14.31
N SER A 39 -30.91 -1.75 12.98
CA SER A 39 -31.12 -0.63 12.05
C SER A 39 -32.41 0.15 12.33
N ASP A 40 -33.35 -0.42 13.08
CA ASP A 40 -34.64 0.18 13.42
C ASP A 40 -34.56 1.25 14.52
N ASP A 41 -33.50 1.27 15.34
CA ASP A 41 -33.31 2.27 16.41
C ASP A 41 -32.56 3.53 15.96
N LEU A 42 -32.13 3.58 14.70
CA LEU A 42 -31.36 4.70 14.17
C LEU A 42 -32.31 5.72 13.51
N PRO A 43 -32.34 6.99 13.98
CA PRO A 43 -33.11 8.02 13.30
C PRO A 43 -32.61 8.16 11.85
N PRO A 44 -33.51 8.38 10.87
CA PRO A 44 -33.13 8.41 9.47
C PRO A 44 -32.05 9.48 9.24
N PRO A 45 -30.97 9.15 8.50
CA PRO A 45 -29.90 10.10 8.25
C PRO A 45 -30.49 11.33 7.55
N ARG A 46 -30.36 12.50 8.19
CA ARG A 46 -30.79 13.76 7.59
C ARG A 46 -29.98 13.96 6.31
N LYS A 47 -30.63 13.83 5.15
CA LYS A 47 -30.05 14.17 3.85
C LYS A 47 -29.74 15.67 3.83
N ARG A 48 -28.53 16.04 4.27
CA ARG A 48 -28.00 17.36 3.97
C ARG A 48 -27.81 17.43 2.46
N PRO A 49 -28.34 18.46 1.77
CA PRO A 49 -28.03 18.68 0.38
C PRO A 49 -26.51 18.75 0.25
N GLN A 50 -25.92 17.87 -0.56
CA GLN A 50 -24.50 17.97 -0.86
C GLN A 50 -24.29 19.30 -1.58
N THR A 51 -23.56 20.22 -0.95
CA THR A 51 -23.12 21.45 -1.61
C THR A 51 -22.35 21.04 -2.84
N ARG A 52 -22.93 21.24 -4.03
CA ARG A 52 -22.23 20.97 -5.28
C ARG A 52 -20.98 21.84 -5.31
N LEU A 53 -19.82 21.21 -5.47
CA LEU A 53 -18.58 21.92 -5.71
C LEU A 53 -18.78 22.74 -6.99
N ARG A 54 -18.75 24.07 -6.87
CA ARG A 54 -18.77 24.96 -8.02
C ARG A 54 -17.38 24.89 -8.65
N VAL A 55 -17.23 24.03 -9.66
CA VAL A 55 -16.03 24.00 -10.49
C VAL A 55 -16.21 25.08 -11.54
N THR A 56 -15.53 26.21 -11.36
CA THR A 56 -15.35 27.17 -12.45
C THR A 56 -14.39 26.53 -13.45
N PRO A 57 -14.80 26.30 -14.70
CA PRO A 57 -13.85 25.84 -15.72
C PRO A 57 -12.74 26.88 -15.83
N TYR A 58 -11.50 26.41 -15.91
CA TYR A 58 -10.38 27.27 -16.25
C TYR A 58 -10.47 27.47 -17.76
N ASP A 59 -11.04 28.60 -18.20
CA ASP A 59 -11.23 28.91 -19.63
C ASP A 59 -9.90 29.27 -20.33
N GLY A 60 -8.81 29.31 -19.58
CA GLY A 60 -7.46 29.49 -20.09
C GLY A 60 -6.85 28.13 -20.44
N PRO A 61 -6.16 27.98 -21.59
CA PRO A 61 -5.42 26.77 -21.84
C PRO A 61 -4.47 26.52 -20.67
N ASP A 62 -4.56 25.35 -20.04
CA ASP A 62 -3.87 24.96 -18.79
C ASP A 62 -2.33 24.92 -18.90
N GLY A 63 -1.74 25.63 -19.86
CA GLY A 63 -0.31 25.57 -20.17
C GLY A 63 0.11 24.20 -20.69
N VAL A 64 -0.81 23.25 -20.85
CA VAL A 64 -0.62 21.95 -21.53
C VAL A 64 -0.66 22.13 -23.05
N TYR A 65 -0.22 23.30 -23.54
CA TYR A 65 0.31 23.43 -24.88
C TYR A 65 1.80 23.10 -24.81
N PRO A 66 2.37 22.38 -25.77
CA PRO A 66 3.79 22.08 -25.71
C PRO A 66 4.56 23.40 -25.68
N ARG A 67 5.58 23.51 -24.82
CA ARG A 67 6.46 24.70 -24.76
C ARG A 67 7.14 25.02 -26.10
N TYR A 68 7.05 24.11 -27.08
CA TYR A 68 7.41 24.31 -28.47
C TYR A 68 6.15 24.25 -29.34
N ASN A 69 6.03 25.11 -30.34
CA ASN A 69 4.97 25.00 -31.34
C ASN A 69 5.27 23.80 -32.27
N PRO A 70 4.44 22.73 -32.30
CA PRO A 70 4.71 21.57 -33.15
C PRO A 70 4.53 21.85 -34.66
N GLY A 71 3.91 22.97 -35.02
CA GLY A 71 3.62 23.39 -36.39
C GLY A 71 2.13 23.30 -36.73
N PRO A 72 1.70 23.91 -37.86
CA PRO A 72 0.33 23.78 -38.34
C PRO A 72 0.01 22.31 -38.63
N ASP A 73 -1.25 21.95 -38.41
CA ASP A 73 -1.80 20.60 -38.66
C ASP A 73 -1.09 19.45 -37.93
N ALA A 74 -0.33 19.76 -36.88
CA ALA A 74 0.33 18.74 -36.08
C ALA A 74 -0.69 17.88 -35.33
N VAL A 75 -0.56 16.56 -35.46
CA VAL A 75 -1.44 15.59 -34.80
C VAL A 75 -0.67 14.89 -33.69
N ARG A 76 -1.31 14.71 -32.54
CA ARG A 76 -0.74 13.94 -31.43
C ARG A 76 -1.00 12.46 -31.66
N GLU A 77 0.06 11.70 -31.93
CA GLU A 77 -0.03 10.26 -32.07
C GLU A 77 0.42 9.60 -30.76
N CYS A 78 -0.34 8.60 -30.31
CA CYS A 78 -0.05 7.86 -29.09
C CYS A 78 -0.03 6.36 -29.38
N SER A 79 0.94 5.66 -28.81
CA SER A 79 1.03 4.21 -28.84
C SER A 79 1.04 3.66 -27.41
N VAL A 80 0.47 2.47 -27.25
CA VAL A 80 0.46 1.74 -25.98
C VAL A 80 1.28 0.47 -26.14
N ALA A 81 2.17 0.23 -25.19
CA ALA A 81 2.89 -1.02 -25.05
C ALA A 81 2.46 -1.71 -23.75
N TYR A 82 2.03 -2.96 -23.84
CA TYR A 82 1.76 -3.78 -22.67
C TYR A 82 3.06 -4.45 -22.24
N VAL A 83 3.60 -4.00 -21.11
CA VAL A 83 4.89 -4.46 -20.59
C VAL A 83 4.65 -5.27 -19.33
N GLN A 84 5.39 -6.36 -19.17
CA GLN A 84 5.36 -7.14 -17.94
C GLN A 84 6.22 -6.47 -16.87
N GLU A 85 5.60 -6.06 -15.77
CA GLU A 85 6.26 -5.50 -14.60
C GLU A 85 6.30 -6.56 -13.49
N HIS A 86 7.49 -6.86 -12.98
CA HIS A 86 7.65 -7.79 -11.86
C HIS A 86 7.50 -7.04 -10.53
N ARG A 87 6.40 -7.30 -9.83
CA ARG A 87 6.17 -6.81 -8.46
C ARG A 87 6.38 -7.96 -7.47
N PRO A 88 6.70 -7.67 -6.19
CA PRO A 88 6.82 -8.71 -5.16
C PRO A 88 5.58 -9.61 -5.01
N SER A 89 4.40 -9.12 -5.38
CA SER A 89 3.13 -9.86 -5.39
C SER A 89 2.91 -10.73 -6.64
N GLY A 90 3.77 -10.64 -7.65
CA GLY A 90 3.64 -11.31 -8.94
C GLY A 90 3.77 -10.37 -10.14
N THR A 91 3.82 -10.96 -11.33
CA THR A 91 3.96 -10.22 -12.60
C THR A 91 2.62 -9.65 -13.03
N VAL A 92 2.60 -8.36 -13.38
CA VAL A 92 1.42 -7.65 -13.89
C VAL A 92 1.73 -7.10 -15.26
N ILE A 93 0.75 -7.17 -16.17
CA ILE A 93 0.84 -6.52 -17.48
C ILE A 93 0.39 -5.07 -17.31
N THR A 94 1.35 -4.13 -17.35
CA THR A 94 1.11 -2.70 -17.18
C THR A 94 1.13 -2.00 -18.56
N PRO A 95 0.12 -1.17 -18.90
CA PRO A 95 0.17 -0.38 -20.12
C PRO A 95 1.13 0.81 -19.95
N HIS A 96 2.12 0.90 -20.82
CA HIS A 96 2.98 2.07 -20.98
C HIS A 96 2.53 2.84 -22.20
N MET A 97 2.03 4.06 -21.99
CA MET A 97 1.60 4.97 -23.03
C MET A 97 2.72 5.94 -23.39
N SER A 98 3.01 6.07 -24.69
CA SER A 98 3.92 7.08 -25.22
C SER A 98 3.19 7.90 -26.28
N CYS A 99 3.35 9.22 -26.24
CA CYS A 99 2.72 10.14 -27.17
C CYS A 99 3.74 11.13 -27.72
N TYR A 100 3.68 11.40 -29.02
CA TYR A 100 4.51 12.39 -29.70
C TYR A 100 3.68 13.17 -30.72
N TRP A 101 4.20 14.33 -31.11
CA TRP A 101 3.60 15.11 -32.19
C TRP A 101 4.15 14.64 -33.53
N ARG A 102 3.25 14.35 -34.46
CA ARG A 102 3.59 14.17 -35.87
C ARG A 102 3.36 15.47 -36.61
N ARG A 103 4.31 15.82 -37.48
CA ARG A 103 4.13 16.89 -38.45
C ARG A 103 2.99 16.50 -39.39
N GLY A 104 2.12 17.47 -39.71
CA GLY A 104 1.05 17.35 -40.70
C GLY A 104 1.58 17.34 -42.13
#